data_AF-A0A2W4M1E0-F1
#
_entry.id   AF-A0A2W4M1E0-F1
#
_cell.length_a   1.000
_cell.length_b   1.000
_cell.length_c   1.000
_cell.angle_alpha   90.00
_cell.angle_beta   90.00
_cell.angle_gamma   90.00
#
_symmetry.space_group_name_H-M   'P 1'
#
loop_
_entity.id
_entity.type
_entity.pdbx_description
1 polymer ?
#
loop_
_entity_poly.entity_id
_entity_poly.type
_entity_poly.pdbx_seq_one_letter_code
_entity_poly.pdbx_strand_id
1 'polypeptide(L)'
;LWQLKGLALPLIVILAFQTLLMILVAYFITFNAMGRDYEAAVLTSGHCGFGMGATSNAMANMRALTEQYGPAPRAFFVVPLVGSLFIDFFNAFIIVLFMNMVK
;
A
#
# COMPACT_ATOMS: atom_id res chain seq x y z
N LEU A 1 -3.01 31.36 -5.14
CA LEU A 1 -4.26 30.94 -4.44
C LEU A 1 -5.43 30.58 -5.37
N TRP A 2 -5.63 31.23 -6.53
CA TRP A 2 -6.77 30.94 -7.42
C TRP A 2 -6.65 29.61 -8.21
N GLN A 3 -5.45 29.24 -8.65
CA GLN A 3 -5.18 27.93 -9.29
C GLN A 3 -5.33 26.75 -8.30
N LEU A 4 -5.05 26.97 -7.01
CA LEU A 4 -5.17 25.93 -5.97
C LEU A 4 -6.63 25.55 -5.71
N LYS A 5 -7.55 26.52 -5.78
CA LYS A 5 -9.00 26.28 -5.69
C LYS A 5 -9.55 25.50 -6.88
N GLY A 6 -8.98 25.69 -8.07
CA GLY A 6 -9.33 24.91 -9.27
C GLY A 6 -8.83 23.46 -9.24
N LEU A 7 -7.71 23.20 -8.54
CA LEU A 7 -7.13 21.86 -8.37
C LEU A 7 -7.62 21.10 -7.13
N ALA A 8 -8.21 21.77 -6.15
CA ALA A 8 -8.71 21.12 -4.93
C ALA A 8 -9.78 20.06 -5.22
N LEU A 9 -10.71 20.35 -6.14
CA LEU A 9 -11.72 19.37 -6.56
C LEU A 9 -11.11 18.15 -7.25
N PRO A 10 -10.24 18.30 -8.27
CA PRO A 10 -9.51 17.20 -8.88
C PRO A 10 -8.75 16.33 -7.87
N LEU A 11 -8.07 16.95 -6.90
CA LEU A 11 -7.31 16.21 -5.88
C LEU A 11 -8.21 15.36 -4.99
N ILE A 12 -9.35 15.90 -4.53
CA ILE A 12 -10.31 15.15 -3.71
C ILE A 12 -10.87 13.95 -4.49
N VAL A 13 -11.21 14.13 -5.77
CA VAL A 13 -11.73 13.05 -6.62
C VAL A 13 -10.70 11.94 -6.80
N ILE A 14 -9.44 12.30 -7.09
CA ILE A 14 -8.35 11.33 -7.23
C ILE A 14 -8.12 10.58 -5.92
N LEU A 15 -8.08 11.29 -4.79
CA LEU A 15 -7.86 10.67 -3.48
C LEU A 15 -9.01 9.74 -3.09
N ALA A 16 -10.25 10.11 -3.39
CA ALA A 16 -11.41 9.27 -3.17
C ALA A 16 -11.36 8.01 -4.04
N PHE A 17 -11.03 8.14 -5.32
CA PHE A 17 -10.88 7.00 -6.23
C PHE A 17 -9.72 6.08 -5.81
N GLN A 18 -8.58 6.65 -5.45
CA GLN A 18 -7.42 5.92 -4.92
C GLN A 18 -7.81 5.16 -3.64
N THR A 19 -8.51 5.81 -2.71
CA THR A 19 -8.96 5.18 -1.46
C THR A 19 -9.91 4.02 -1.75
N LEU A 20 -10.85 4.21 -2.67
CA LEU A 20 -11.83 3.18 -3.04
C LEU A 20 -11.15 1.98 -3.70
N LEU A 21 -10.22 2.22 -4.63
CA LEU A 21 -9.41 1.16 -5.22
C LEU A 21 -8.56 0.43 -4.18
N MET A 22 -7.94 1.15 -3.25
CA MET A 22 -7.16 0.55 -2.17
C MET A 22 -8.00 -0.35 -1.28
N ILE A 23 -9.22 0.06 -0.93
CA ILE A 23 -10.15 -0.78 -0.15
C ILE A 23 -10.50 -2.05 -0.93
N LEU A 24 -10.83 -1.93 -2.22
CA LEU A 24 -11.17 -3.07 -3.06
C LEU A 24 -10.01 -4.07 -3.17
N VAL A 25 -8.80 -3.57 -3.46
CA VAL A 25 -7.60 -4.42 -3.60
C VAL A 25 -7.22 -5.06 -2.28
N ALA A 26 -7.19 -4.28 -1.18
CA ALA A 26 -6.83 -4.80 0.13
C ALA A 26 -7.80 -5.91 0.58
N TYR A 27 -9.10 -5.70 0.41
CA TYR A 27 -10.11 -6.67 0.86
C TYR A 27 -10.26 -7.88 -0.08
N PHE A 28 -10.45 -7.66 -1.39
CA PHE A 28 -10.73 -8.77 -2.31
C PHE A 28 -9.49 -9.54 -2.72
N ILE A 29 -8.35 -8.87 -2.85
CA ILE A 29 -7.12 -9.49 -3.34
C ILE A 29 -6.24 -9.86 -2.15
N THR A 30 -5.76 -8.88 -1.38
CA THR A 30 -4.74 -9.12 -0.35
C THR A 30 -5.23 -10.03 0.77
N PHE A 31 -6.39 -9.73 1.36
CA PHE A 31 -6.93 -10.51 2.47
C PHE A 31 -7.31 -11.94 2.04
N ASN A 32 -7.88 -12.09 0.84
CA ASN A 32 -8.30 -13.39 0.32
C ASN A 32 -7.09 -14.26 -0.11
N ALA A 33 -6.07 -13.65 -0.73
CA ALA A 33 -4.87 -14.38 -1.17
C ALA A 33 -3.98 -14.83 0.01
N MET A 34 -4.02 -14.13 1.14
CA MET A 34 -3.22 -14.46 2.33
C MET A 34 -3.86 -15.48 3.27
N GLY A 35 -4.97 -16.12 2.87
CA GLY A 35 -5.57 -17.22 3.64
C GLY A 35 -6.57 -16.80 4.72
N ARG A 36 -6.93 -15.50 4.79
CA ARG A 36 -7.97 -14.95 5.70
C ARG A 36 -7.70 -15.13 7.20
N ASP A 37 -6.44 -15.32 7.60
CA ASP A 37 -6.04 -15.43 9.00
C ASP A 37 -5.74 -14.05 9.64
N TYR A 38 -5.50 -14.03 10.95
CA TYR A 38 -5.08 -12.81 11.67
C TYR A 38 -3.83 -12.16 11.04
N GLU A 39 -2.82 -12.95 10.67
CA GLU A 39 -1.65 -12.40 9.98
C GLU A 39 -1.99 -11.83 8.60
N ALA A 40 -2.98 -12.40 7.89
CA ALA A 40 -3.49 -11.83 6.65
C ALA A 40 -4.15 -10.47 6.89
N ALA A 41 -4.88 -10.31 7.99
CA ALA A 41 -5.47 -9.03 8.38
C ALA A 41 -4.40 -7.97 8.71
N VAL A 42 -3.36 -8.34 9.47
CA VAL A 42 -2.24 -7.44 9.76
C VAL A 42 -1.49 -7.07 8.48
N LEU A 43 -1.19 -8.04 7.61
CA LEU A 43 -0.53 -7.78 6.34
C LEU A 43 -1.38 -6.89 5.42
N THR A 44 -2.69 -7.11 5.36
CA THR A 44 -3.63 -6.28 4.59
C THR A 44 -3.67 -4.84 5.12
N SER A 45 -3.62 -4.66 6.43
CA SER A 45 -3.52 -3.34 7.06
C SER A 45 -2.20 -2.63 6.73
N GLY A 46 -1.09 -3.37 6.74
CA GLY A 46 0.21 -2.89 6.29
C GLY A 46 0.21 -2.50 4.81
N HIS A 47 -0.39 -3.33 3.95
CA HIS A 47 -0.53 -3.07 2.52
C HIS A 47 -1.35 -1.80 2.26
N CYS A 48 -2.44 -1.60 2.99
CA CYS A 48 -3.24 -0.38 2.93
C CYS A 48 -2.42 0.86 3.37
N GLY A 49 -1.69 0.75 4.47
CA GLY A 49 -0.82 1.83 4.98
C GLY A 49 0.32 2.17 4.02
N PHE A 50 0.89 1.17 3.35
CA PHE A 50 1.91 1.36 2.31
C PHE A 50 1.33 2.05 1.08
N GLY A 51 0.22 1.53 0.53
CA GLY A 51 -0.36 2.03 -0.72
C GLY A 51 -0.95 3.44 -0.64
N MET A 52 -1.31 3.91 0.56
CA MET A 52 -1.76 5.29 0.81
C MET A 52 -0.62 6.23 1.25
N GLY A 53 0.61 5.73 1.38
CA GLY A 53 1.73 6.54 1.84
C GLY A 53 3.08 5.88 1.62
N ALA A 54 3.67 5.38 2.70
CA ALA A 54 5.03 4.83 2.70
C ALA A 54 5.16 3.67 3.70
N THR A 55 6.34 3.04 3.71
CA THR A 55 6.67 1.93 4.63
C THR A 55 6.47 2.28 6.10
N SER A 56 6.70 3.53 6.51
CA SER A 56 6.45 3.99 7.89
C SER A 56 4.97 3.91 8.28
N ASN A 57 4.06 4.25 7.36
CA ASN A 57 2.61 4.16 7.57
C ASN A 57 2.15 2.71 7.65
N ALA A 58 2.71 1.84 6.80
CA ALA A 58 2.47 0.41 6.86
C ALA A 58 2.82 -0.16 8.25
N MET A 59 4.00 0.19 8.77
CA MET A 59 4.45 -0.25 10.08
C MET A 59 3.59 0.30 11.22
N ALA A 60 3.15 1.57 11.14
CA ALA A 60 2.25 2.16 12.12
C ALA A 60 0.89 1.44 12.15
N ASN A 61 0.31 1.16 10.98
CA ASN A 61 -0.96 0.44 10.86
C ASN A 61 -0.87 -1.00 11.38
N MET A 62 0.20 -1.71 11.04
CA MET A 62 0.42 -3.07 11.55
C MET A 62 0.64 -3.07 13.07
N ARG A 63 1.37 -2.08 13.60
CA ARG A 63 1.59 -1.94 15.04
C ARG A 63 0.29 -1.74 15.80
N ALA A 64 -0.59 -0.86 15.32
CA ALA A 64 -1.89 -0.60 15.94
C ALA A 64 -2.74 -1.87 16.09
N LEU A 65 -2.68 -2.79 15.12
CA LEU A 65 -3.33 -4.10 15.23
C LEU A 65 -2.60 -5.03 16.18
N THR A 66 -1.28 -5.15 16.07
CA THR A 66 -0.53 -6.08 16.92
C THR A 66 -0.50 -5.70 18.40
N GLU A 67 -0.66 -4.41 18.71
CA GLU A 67 -0.74 -3.91 20.08
C GLU A 67 -2.08 -4.29 20.74
N GLN A 68 -3.16 -4.43 19.97
CA GLN A 68 -4.47 -4.85 20.47
C GLN A 68 -4.72 -6.36 20.40
N TYR A 69 -4.27 -7.03 19.34
CA TYR A 69 -4.65 -8.41 19.03
C TYR A 69 -3.49 -9.42 19.10
N GLY A 70 -2.29 -8.96 19.46
CA GLY A 70 -1.11 -9.79 19.64
C GLY A 70 -0.14 -9.78 18.44
N PRO A 71 1.07 -10.34 18.61
CA PRO A 71 2.15 -10.21 17.63
C PRO A 71 1.88 -10.99 16.32
N ALA A 72 2.27 -10.39 15.19
CA ALA A 72 2.18 -10.98 13.84
C ALA A 72 3.56 -10.95 13.14
N PRO A 73 4.51 -11.81 13.54
CA PRO A 73 5.90 -11.72 13.10
C PRO A 73 6.10 -11.93 11.60
N ARG A 74 5.27 -12.76 10.92
CA ARG A 74 5.44 -12.98 9.47
C ARG A 74 5.09 -11.72 8.68
N ALA A 75 4.03 -11.01 9.07
CA ALA A 75 3.63 -9.75 8.42
C ALA A 75 4.71 -8.66 8.56
N PHE A 76 5.30 -8.54 9.76
CA PHE A 76 6.37 -7.58 10.04
C PHE A 76 7.69 -7.88 9.33
N PHE A 77 7.93 -9.12 8.90
CA PHE A 77 9.08 -9.48 8.09
C PHE A 77 8.83 -9.23 6.59
N VAL A 78 7.67 -9.65 6.09
CA VAL A 78 7.34 -9.60 4.66
C VAL A 78 7.10 -8.17 4.19
N VAL A 79 6.31 -7.36 4.91
CA VAL A 79 5.88 -6.03 4.43
C VAL A 79 7.05 -5.06 4.23
N PRO A 80 8.00 -4.91 5.16
CA PRO A 80 9.17 -4.05 4.94
C PRO A 80 10.05 -4.57 3.82
N LEU A 81 10.32 -5.88 3.76
CA LEU A 81 11.23 -6.47 2.78
C LEU A 81 10.67 -6.32 1.35
N VAL A 82 9.36 -6.47 1.17
CA VAL A 82 8.70 -6.18 -0.12
C VAL A 82 8.65 -4.68 -0.41
N GLY A 83 8.27 -3.87 0.58
CA GLY A 83 8.05 -2.44 0.41
C GLY A 83 9.31 -1.59 0.30
N SER A 84 10.46 -2.04 0.79
CA SER A 84 11.72 -1.28 0.72
C SER A 84 12.74 -1.85 -0.25
N LEU A 85 12.83 -3.18 -0.41
CA LEU A 85 13.86 -3.80 -1.24
C LEU A 85 13.32 -4.23 -2.60
N PHE A 86 12.23 -5.02 -2.61
CA PHE A 86 11.73 -5.55 -3.88
C PHE A 86 11.13 -4.47 -4.77
N ILE A 87 10.52 -3.44 -4.18
CA ILE A 87 9.92 -2.34 -4.95
C ILE A 87 10.94 -1.64 -5.84
N ASP A 88 12.19 -1.52 -5.40
CA ASP A 88 13.26 -0.85 -6.15
C ASP A 88 13.61 -1.64 -7.43
N PHE A 89 13.64 -2.97 -7.35
CA PHE A 89 13.87 -3.82 -8.53
C PHE A 89 12.76 -3.67 -9.56
N PHE A 90 11.50 -3.72 -9.12
CA PHE A 90 10.36 -3.56 -10.03
C PHE A 90 10.30 -2.14 -10.59
N ASN A 91 10.59 -1.13 -9.80
CA ASN A 91 10.59 0.26 -10.25
C ASN A 91 11.66 0.48 -11.33
N ALA A 92 12.90 0.06 -11.07
CA ALA A 92 13.97 0.13 -12.06
C ALA A 92 13.64 -0.64 -13.34
N PHE A 93 13.09 -1.86 -13.21
CA PHE A 93 12.66 -2.67 -14.35
C PHE A 93 11.56 -1.98 -15.17
N ILE A 94 10.53 -1.46 -14.51
CA ILE A 94 9.40 -0.77 -15.16
C ILE A 94 9.88 0.49 -15.88
N ILE A 95 10.76 1.28 -15.27
CA ILE A 95 11.35 2.47 -15.90
C ILE A 95 12.12 2.07 -17.17
N VAL A 96 12.95 1.04 -17.11
CA VAL A 96 13.71 0.55 -18.28
C VAL A 96 12.77 0.03 -19.38
N LEU A 97 11.71 -0.69 -19.00
CA LEU A 97 10.70 -1.18 -19.93
C LEU A 97 10.00 -0.01 -20.65
N PHE A 98 9.48 0.96 -19.91
CA PHE A 98 8.82 2.14 -20.49
C PHE A 98 9.78 2.96 -21.36
N MET A 99 11.04 3.12 -20.93
CA MET A 99 12.05 3.83 -21.70
C MET A 99 12.35 3.14 -23.03
N ASN A 100 12.33 1.80 -23.08
CA ASN A 100 12.54 1.04 -24.31
C ASN A 100 11.28 0.98 -25.19
N MET A 101 10.08 1.02 -24.63
CA MET A 101 8.81 1.04 -25.39
C MET A 101 8.46 2.41 -26.00
N VAL A 102 9.00 3.50 -25.44
CA VAL A 102 8.80 4.88 -25.92
C VAL A 102 9.85 5.28 -26.99
N LYS A 103 10.83 4.42 -27.27
CA LYS A 103 11.72 4.51 -28.42
C LYS A 103 11.04 3.97 -29.68
#